data_AF-A0A2A7UQB5-F1
#
_entry.id   AF-A0A2A7UQB5-F1
#
_cell.length_a   1.000
_cell.length_b   1.000
_cell.length_c   1.000
_cell.angle_alpha   90.00
_cell.angle_beta   90.00
_cell.angle_gamma   90.00
#
_symmetry.space_group_name_H-M   'P 1'
#
loop_
_entity.id
_entity.type
_entity.pdbx_description
1 polymer ?
#
loop_
_entity_poly.entity_id
_entity_poly.type
_entity_poly.pdbx_seq_one_letter_code
_entity_poly.pdbx_strand_id
1 'polypeptide(L)'
;MDWFTLFLVVSVALYLLKVQEQRQRVLLLASFLGGTQIEKLLGTLMDGYLRAAGEQDPQRQAQVWAVLAQNEEKLVGQFQRFADDFAQVPDNRARVSTLPLALPYFDRIVPAASFDMREALQLHAQAIRAACGDESMTPQQRKERAFTMTAELMLMQHTCHWFCKSRTVASVRLMARHKSSYEQVLQSVAPQTLYAYKKLLKTA
;
A
#
# COMPACT_ATOMS: atom_id res chain seq x y z
N MET A 1 10.08 44.77 -2.41
CA MET A 1 9.27 43.72 -1.76
C MET A 1 9.95 43.37 -0.46
N ASP A 2 9.22 43.33 0.66
CA ASP A 2 9.79 42.89 1.93
C ASP A 2 10.04 41.37 1.91
N TRP A 3 10.89 40.88 2.81
CA TRP A 3 11.23 39.46 2.90
C TRP A 3 10.00 38.60 3.24
N PHE A 4 9.06 39.13 4.01
CA PHE A 4 7.83 38.44 4.40
C PHE A 4 6.88 38.21 3.21
N THR A 5 6.67 39.20 2.36
CA THR A 5 5.84 39.07 1.16
C THR A 5 6.49 38.08 0.19
N LEU A 6 7.82 38.12 0.03
CA LEU A 6 8.53 37.14 -0.80
C LEU A 6 8.36 35.71 -0.25
N PHE A 7 8.54 35.52 1.06
CA PHE A 7 8.34 34.23 1.72
C PHE A 7 6.91 33.71 1.55
N LEU A 8 5.90 34.57 1.70
CA LEU A 8 4.49 34.22 1.54
C LEU A 8 4.20 33.82 0.10
N VAL A 9 4.63 34.60 -0.89
CA VAL A 9 4.45 34.29 -2.32
C VAL A 9 5.09 32.95 -2.68
N VAL A 10 6.34 32.71 -2.24
CA VAL A 10 7.03 31.44 -2.46
C VAL A 10 6.28 30.27 -1.80
N SER A 11 5.82 30.45 -0.56
CA SER A 11 5.08 29.41 0.18
C SER A 11 3.77 29.04 -0.51
N VAL A 12 3.02 30.04 -1.00
CA VAL A 12 1.77 29.81 -1.76
C VAL A 12 2.07 29.10 -3.07
N ALA A 13 3.10 29.52 -3.81
CA ALA A 13 3.49 28.87 -5.06
C ALA A 13 3.85 27.39 -4.85
N LEU A 14 4.68 27.09 -3.84
CA LEU A 14 5.04 25.71 -3.47
C LEU A 14 3.82 24.87 -3.07
N TYR A 15 2.88 25.46 -2.33
CA TYR A 15 1.64 24.78 -1.95
C TYR A 15 0.78 24.42 -3.17
N LEU A 16 0.59 25.35 -4.11
CA LEU A 16 -0.20 25.11 -5.32
C LEU A 16 0.41 24.01 -6.19
N LEU A 17 1.73 24.04 -6.40
CA LEU A 17 2.45 22.99 -7.15
C LEU A 17 2.27 21.61 -6.51
N LYS A 18 2.38 21.54 -5.18
CA LYS A 18 2.17 20.30 -4.42
C LYS A 18 0.74 19.77 -4.59
N VAL A 19 -0.28 20.64 -4.51
CA VAL A 19 -1.68 20.22 -4.68
C VAL A 19 -1.93 19.68 -6.08
N GLN A 20 -1.38 20.34 -7.11
CA GLN A 20 -1.49 19.89 -8.49
C GLN A 20 -0.84 18.52 -8.71
N GLU A 21 0.39 18.34 -8.23
CA GLU A 21 1.11 17.07 -8.32
C GLU A 21 0.34 15.93 -7.63
N GLN A 22 -0.15 16.17 -6.42
CA GLN A 22 -0.95 15.18 -5.70
C GLN A 22 -2.23 14.80 -6.45
N ARG A 23 -2.91 15.76 -7.09
CA ARG A 23 -4.09 15.47 -7.92
C ARG A 23 -3.73 14.59 -9.11
N GLN A 24 -2.62 14.88 -9.78
CA GLN A 24 -2.14 14.06 -10.90
C GLN A 24 -1.83 12.62 -10.47
N ARG A 25 -1.14 12.44 -9.34
CA ARG A 25 -0.82 11.11 -8.80
C ARG A 25 -2.08 10.34 -8.36
N VAL A 26 -3.03 11.01 -7.72
CA VAL A 26 -4.32 10.40 -7.35
C VAL A 26 -5.09 9.96 -8.60
N LEU A 27 -5.21 10.82 -9.61
CA LEU A 27 -5.90 10.48 -10.85
C LEU A 27 -5.21 9.35 -11.61
N LEU A 28 -3.87 9.35 -11.64
CA LEU A 28 -3.09 8.30 -12.26
C LEU A 28 -3.34 6.95 -11.56
N LEU A 29 -3.22 6.89 -10.23
CA LEU A 29 -3.47 5.65 -9.51
C LEU A 29 -4.94 5.21 -9.67
N ALA A 30 -5.88 6.15 -9.57
CA ALA A 30 -7.31 5.89 -9.70
C ALA A 30 -7.69 5.38 -11.10
N SER A 31 -7.02 5.82 -12.18
CA SER A 31 -7.33 5.32 -13.52
C SER A 31 -7.01 3.83 -13.69
N PHE A 32 -6.00 3.32 -12.98
CA PHE A 32 -5.70 1.90 -12.97
C PHE A 32 -6.60 1.10 -12.00
N LEU A 33 -7.08 1.74 -10.92
CA LEU A 33 -7.96 1.08 -9.94
C LEU A 33 -9.44 1.06 -10.34
N GLY A 34 -9.91 2.04 -11.12
CA GLY A 34 -11.34 2.31 -11.35
C GLY A 34 -12.13 1.19 -12.06
N GLY A 35 -11.46 0.26 -12.72
CA GLY A 35 -12.08 -0.94 -13.32
C GLY A 35 -11.95 -2.22 -12.49
N THR A 36 -11.35 -2.14 -11.30
CA THR A 36 -11.03 -3.30 -10.47
C THR A 36 -11.95 -3.41 -9.25
N GLN A 37 -11.95 -4.56 -8.59
CA GLN A 37 -12.61 -4.79 -7.31
C GLN A 37 -11.60 -4.84 -6.16
N ILE A 38 -10.36 -4.37 -6.38
CA ILE A 38 -9.27 -4.47 -5.39
C ILE A 38 -9.72 -3.87 -4.06
N GLU A 39 -10.21 -2.63 -4.03
CA GLU A 39 -10.64 -1.97 -2.79
C GLU A 39 -11.72 -2.76 -2.02
N LYS A 40 -12.69 -3.33 -2.76
CA LYS A 40 -13.76 -4.16 -2.19
C LYS A 40 -13.21 -5.47 -1.64
N LEU A 41 -12.32 -6.13 -2.37
CA LEU A 41 -11.69 -7.39 -1.96
C LEU A 41 -10.84 -7.18 -0.71
N LEU A 42 -10.08 -6.08 -0.64
CA LEU A 42 -9.27 -5.73 0.54
C LEU A 42 -10.14 -5.62 1.79
N GLY A 43 -11.22 -4.84 1.75
CA GLY A 43 -12.14 -4.70 2.89
C GLY A 43 -12.77 -6.05 3.27
N THR A 44 -13.26 -6.80 2.28
CA THR A 44 -13.88 -8.12 2.49
C THR A 44 -12.93 -9.11 3.17
N LEU A 45 -11.65 -9.11 2.78
CA LEU A 45 -10.65 -10.00 3.36
C LEU A 45 -10.31 -9.60 4.80
N MET A 46 -10.02 -8.32 5.05
CA MET A 46 -9.68 -7.84 6.41
C MET A 46 -10.81 -8.12 7.41
N ASP A 47 -12.06 -7.77 7.04
CA ASP A 47 -13.23 -8.02 7.89
C ASP A 47 -13.50 -9.53 8.03
N GLY A 48 -13.30 -10.27 6.94
CA GLY A 48 -13.51 -11.71 6.89
C GLY A 48 -12.54 -12.49 7.75
N TYR A 49 -11.27 -12.11 7.81
CA TYR A 49 -10.27 -12.74 8.69
C TYR A 49 -10.61 -12.57 10.17
N LEU A 50 -11.03 -11.36 10.57
CA LEU A 50 -11.48 -11.10 11.95
C LEU A 50 -12.70 -11.96 12.30
N ARG A 51 -13.66 -12.07 11.38
CA ARG A 51 -14.83 -12.93 11.55
C ARG A 51 -14.44 -14.41 11.65
N ALA A 52 -13.59 -14.88 10.75
CA ALA A 52 -13.13 -16.27 10.75
C ALA A 52 -12.39 -16.63 12.03
N ALA A 53 -11.59 -15.71 12.58
CA ALA A 53 -10.86 -15.91 13.83
C ALA A 53 -11.77 -15.96 15.06
N GLY A 54 -12.90 -15.23 15.05
CA GLY A 54 -13.86 -15.16 16.15
C GLY A 54 -15.03 -16.16 16.09
N GLU A 55 -15.22 -16.86 14.98
CA GLU A 55 -16.28 -17.86 14.81
C GLU A 55 -16.01 -19.11 15.65
N GLN A 56 -17.03 -19.58 16.37
CA GLN A 56 -16.95 -20.72 17.30
C GLN A 56 -17.40 -22.02 16.64
N ASP A 57 -18.32 -21.94 15.67
CA ASP A 57 -18.80 -23.10 14.93
C ASP A 57 -17.78 -23.53 13.85
N PRO A 58 -17.18 -24.74 13.94
CA PRO A 58 -16.18 -25.19 12.99
C PRO A 58 -16.69 -25.29 11.54
N GLN A 59 -17.98 -25.62 11.33
CA GLN A 59 -18.54 -25.75 10.00
C GLN A 59 -18.71 -24.38 9.33
N ARG A 60 -19.22 -23.39 10.09
CA ARG A 60 -19.33 -22.00 9.61
C ARG A 60 -17.97 -21.38 9.40
N GLN A 61 -17.02 -21.61 10.31
CA GLN A 61 -15.66 -21.13 10.18
C GLN A 61 -15.01 -21.66 8.88
N ALA A 62 -15.15 -22.96 8.60
CA ALA A 62 -14.65 -23.56 7.36
C ALA A 62 -15.27 -22.92 6.11
N GLN A 63 -16.59 -22.65 6.13
CA GLN A 63 -17.27 -21.96 5.04
C GLN A 63 -16.73 -20.53 4.83
N VAL A 64 -16.48 -19.77 5.90
CA VAL A 64 -15.89 -18.43 5.81
C VAL A 64 -14.50 -18.50 5.18
N TRP A 65 -13.64 -19.44 5.62
CA TRP A 65 -12.31 -19.61 5.04
C TRP A 65 -12.35 -19.97 3.55
N ALA A 66 -13.28 -20.82 3.12
CA ALA A 66 -13.44 -21.16 1.70
C ALA A 66 -13.81 -19.94 0.85
N VAL A 67 -14.68 -19.05 1.35
CA VAL A 67 -15.03 -17.80 0.66
C VAL A 67 -13.83 -16.83 0.63
N LEU A 68 -13.04 -16.77 1.70
CA LEU A 68 -11.85 -15.92 1.74
C LEU A 68 -10.79 -16.39 0.75
N ALA A 69 -10.54 -17.69 0.63
CA ALA A 69 -9.61 -18.26 -0.36
C ALA A 69 -9.96 -17.81 -1.80
N GLN A 70 -11.25 -17.86 -2.17
CA GLN A 70 -11.69 -17.39 -3.49
C GLN A 70 -11.49 -15.89 -3.70
N ASN A 71 -11.64 -15.08 -2.63
CA ASN A 71 -11.43 -13.64 -2.70
C ASN A 71 -9.93 -13.29 -2.77
N GLU A 72 -9.07 -14.07 -2.11
CA GLU A 72 -7.62 -13.94 -2.21
C GLU A 72 -7.13 -14.21 -3.63
N GLU A 73 -7.59 -15.29 -4.27
CA GLU A 73 -7.25 -15.59 -5.66
C GLU A 73 -7.67 -14.47 -6.62
N LYS A 74 -8.89 -13.95 -6.45
CA LYS A 74 -9.37 -12.78 -7.21
C LYS A 74 -8.50 -11.56 -6.96
N LEU A 75 -8.10 -11.31 -5.72
CA LEU A 75 -7.24 -10.20 -5.37
C LEU A 75 -5.86 -10.35 -6.03
N VAL A 76 -5.23 -11.52 -5.92
CA VAL A 76 -3.95 -11.81 -6.58
C VAL A 76 -4.03 -11.56 -8.08
N GLY A 77 -5.05 -12.08 -8.75
CA GLY A 77 -5.20 -11.93 -10.20
C GLY A 77 -5.50 -10.50 -10.64
N GLN A 78 -6.28 -9.73 -9.86
CA GLN A 78 -6.55 -8.32 -10.17
C GLN A 78 -5.37 -7.42 -9.84
N PHE A 79 -4.72 -7.64 -8.69
CA PHE A 79 -3.60 -6.83 -8.23
C PHE A 79 -2.35 -7.05 -9.07
N GLN A 80 -2.08 -8.28 -9.53
CA GLN A 80 -0.99 -8.55 -10.47
C GLN A 80 -1.18 -7.77 -11.78
N ARG A 81 -2.37 -7.86 -12.39
CA ARG A 81 -2.68 -7.10 -13.61
C ARG A 81 -2.54 -5.60 -13.41
N PHE A 82 -3.04 -5.09 -12.28
CA PHE A 82 -2.85 -3.70 -11.89
C PHE A 82 -1.36 -3.30 -11.81
N ALA A 83 -0.52 -4.14 -11.18
CA ALA A 83 0.92 -3.89 -11.08
C ALA A 83 1.63 -3.96 -12.45
N ASP A 84 1.20 -4.87 -13.33
CA ASP A 84 1.74 -5.05 -14.68
C ASP A 84 1.39 -3.85 -15.59
N ASP A 85 0.13 -3.39 -15.53
CA ASP A 85 -0.33 -2.21 -16.27
C ASP A 85 0.37 -0.95 -15.77
N PHE A 86 0.53 -0.80 -14.45
CA PHE A 86 1.22 0.34 -13.85
C PHE A 86 2.73 0.35 -14.17
N ALA A 87 3.35 -0.80 -14.44
CA ALA A 87 4.77 -0.88 -14.81
C ALA A 87 5.08 -0.10 -16.10
N GLN A 88 4.09 0.14 -16.95
CA GLN A 88 4.21 0.94 -18.18
C GLN A 88 4.23 2.45 -17.93
N VAL A 89 4.00 2.91 -16.70
CA VAL A 89 4.07 4.33 -16.35
C VAL A 89 5.51 4.84 -16.53
N PRO A 90 5.71 6.00 -17.17
CA PRO A 90 7.02 6.63 -17.28
C PRO A 90 7.67 6.87 -15.91
N ASP A 91 8.99 6.63 -15.82
CA ASP A 91 9.76 6.71 -14.57
C ASP A 91 9.51 8.03 -13.81
N ASN A 92 9.55 9.17 -14.51
CA ASN A 92 9.35 10.51 -13.93
C ASN A 92 7.97 10.77 -13.30
N ARG A 93 6.98 9.89 -13.56
CA ARG A 93 5.64 9.91 -12.97
C ARG A 93 5.45 8.83 -11.89
N ALA A 94 6.36 7.87 -11.81
CA ALA A 94 6.32 6.78 -10.84
C ALA A 94 7.24 6.98 -9.62
N ARG A 95 8.12 7.99 -9.62
CA ARG A 95 9.00 8.29 -8.48
C ARG A 95 8.22 8.74 -7.25
N VAL A 96 8.65 8.31 -6.07
CA VAL A 96 8.07 8.70 -4.77
C VAL A 96 9.14 9.20 -3.83
N SER A 97 8.99 10.42 -3.32
CA SER A 97 9.95 11.00 -2.38
C SER A 97 9.93 10.27 -1.03
N THR A 98 11.11 9.92 -0.52
CA THR A 98 11.29 9.34 0.82
C THR A 98 11.44 10.39 1.92
N LEU A 99 11.57 11.66 1.55
CA LEU A 99 11.81 12.74 2.51
C LEU A 99 10.58 13.04 3.39
N PRO A 100 10.78 13.42 4.66
CA PRO A 100 9.69 13.76 5.57
C PRO A 100 8.93 15.01 5.12
N LEU A 101 9.64 15.97 4.53
CA LEU A 101 9.07 17.17 3.93
C LEU A 101 8.88 16.94 2.43
N ALA A 102 7.66 16.61 2.01
CA ALA A 102 7.33 16.47 0.59
C ALA A 102 7.34 17.86 -0.09
N LEU A 103 8.51 18.27 -0.58
CA LEU A 103 8.67 19.37 -1.52
C LEU A 103 8.26 18.89 -2.93
N PRO A 104 7.48 19.68 -3.68
CA PRO A 104 7.00 19.28 -5.00
C PRO A 104 8.17 19.04 -5.97
N TYR A 105 8.07 18.00 -6.80
CA TYR A 105 9.05 17.61 -7.83
C TYR A 105 10.48 17.26 -7.34
N PHE A 106 10.74 17.23 -6.03
CA PHE A 106 12.09 17.00 -5.50
C PHE A 106 12.61 15.58 -5.76
N ASP A 107 11.70 14.63 -5.92
CA ASP A 107 11.96 13.24 -6.32
C ASP A 107 12.61 13.12 -7.71
N ARG A 108 12.46 14.15 -8.57
CA ARG A 108 13.12 14.26 -9.88
C ARG A 108 14.54 14.83 -9.80
N ILE A 109 14.86 15.54 -8.72
CA ILE A 109 16.12 16.26 -8.54
C ILE A 109 17.11 15.43 -7.69
N VAL A 110 16.60 14.69 -6.70
CA VAL A 110 17.42 13.83 -5.83
C VAL A 110 16.94 12.37 -5.90
N PRO A 111 17.34 11.60 -6.92
CA PRO A 111 16.95 10.19 -7.10
C PRO A 111 17.34 9.28 -5.92
N ALA A 112 18.35 9.69 -5.14
CA ALA A 112 18.78 8.98 -3.94
C ALA A 112 17.71 8.99 -2.83
N ALA A 113 16.89 10.04 -2.76
CA ALA A 113 15.82 10.22 -1.79
C ALA A 113 14.43 9.90 -2.37
N SER A 114 14.37 8.93 -3.28
CA SER A 114 13.13 8.42 -3.84
C SER A 114 13.20 6.93 -4.15
N PHE A 115 12.04 6.28 -4.19
CA PHE A 115 11.85 4.92 -4.69
C PHE A 115 10.90 4.91 -5.90
N ASP A 116 10.85 3.78 -6.61
CA ASP A 116 9.99 3.59 -7.77
C ASP A 116 8.69 2.88 -7.37
N MET A 117 7.54 3.51 -7.65
CA MET A 117 6.23 2.93 -7.36
C MET A 117 5.95 1.66 -8.17
N ARG A 118 6.52 1.52 -9.38
CA ARG A 118 6.37 0.32 -10.22
C ARG A 118 6.96 -0.89 -9.53
N GLU A 119 8.18 -0.75 -9.01
CA GLU A 119 8.85 -1.78 -8.22
C GLU A 119 8.09 -2.06 -6.92
N ALA A 120 7.56 -1.02 -6.26
CA ALA A 120 6.75 -1.17 -5.06
C ALA A 120 5.48 -2.00 -5.31
N LEU A 121 4.76 -1.74 -6.40
CA LEU A 121 3.55 -2.48 -6.75
C LEU A 121 3.84 -3.93 -7.12
N GLN A 122 4.93 -4.19 -7.82
CA GLN A 122 5.36 -5.55 -8.13
C GLN A 122 5.74 -6.33 -6.86
N LEU A 123 6.44 -5.67 -5.93
CA LEU A 123 6.73 -6.24 -4.61
C LEU A 123 5.43 -6.59 -3.87
N HIS A 124 4.46 -5.67 -3.81
CA HIS A 124 3.17 -5.92 -3.16
C HIS A 124 2.38 -7.04 -3.84
N ALA A 125 2.42 -7.14 -5.16
CA ALA A 125 1.76 -8.23 -5.89
C ALA A 125 2.35 -9.59 -5.52
N GLN A 126 3.68 -9.67 -5.42
CA GLN A 126 4.39 -10.87 -4.99
C GLN A 126 4.08 -11.21 -3.53
N ALA A 127 4.07 -10.21 -2.64
CA ALA A 127 3.79 -10.39 -1.22
C ALA A 127 2.36 -10.89 -0.99
N ILE A 128 1.36 -10.30 -1.67
CA ILE A 128 -0.03 -10.75 -1.60
C ILE A 128 -0.16 -12.19 -2.11
N ARG A 129 0.50 -12.54 -3.21
CA ARG A 129 0.49 -13.91 -3.72
C ARG A 129 1.16 -14.90 -2.75
N ALA A 130 2.29 -14.53 -2.17
CA ALA A 130 3.03 -15.37 -1.24
C ALA A 130 2.29 -15.56 0.09
N ALA A 131 1.49 -14.59 0.51
CA ALA A 131 0.64 -14.68 1.69
C ALA A 131 -0.64 -15.49 1.44
N CYS A 132 -0.88 -16.03 0.23
CA CYS A 132 -1.98 -16.97 -0.02
C CYS A 132 -1.78 -18.29 0.72
N GLY A 133 -2.89 -18.86 1.19
CA GLY A 133 -2.90 -20.09 1.97
C GLY A 133 -3.22 -21.30 1.11
N ASP A 134 -2.97 -22.47 1.65
CA ASP A 134 -3.33 -23.75 1.04
C ASP A 134 -4.35 -24.49 1.93
N GLU A 135 -5.11 -25.42 1.33
CA GLU A 135 -6.09 -26.27 1.99
C GLU A 135 -5.46 -27.19 3.04
N SER A 136 -4.16 -27.52 2.91
CA SER A 136 -3.44 -28.37 3.88
C SER A 136 -3.13 -27.70 5.22
N MET A 137 -3.35 -26.38 5.36
CA MET A 137 -2.97 -25.63 6.55
C MET A 137 -3.82 -25.96 7.78
N THR A 138 -3.14 -26.12 8.93
CA THR A 138 -3.78 -26.22 10.25
C THR A 138 -4.53 -24.92 10.60
N PRO A 139 -5.53 -24.97 11.50
CA PRO A 139 -6.26 -23.76 11.91
C PRO A 139 -5.36 -22.65 12.46
N GLN A 140 -4.28 -23.00 13.17
CA GLN A 140 -3.33 -22.03 13.71
C GLN A 140 -2.54 -21.34 12.59
N GLN A 141 -2.02 -22.11 11.64
CA GLN A 141 -1.31 -21.57 10.47
C GLN A 141 -2.22 -20.65 9.64
N ARG A 142 -3.51 -20.98 9.49
CA ARG A 142 -4.47 -20.10 8.80
C ARG A 142 -4.63 -18.75 9.49
N LYS A 143 -4.66 -18.71 10.83
CA LYS A 143 -4.73 -17.46 11.61
C LYS A 143 -3.47 -16.63 11.45
N GLU A 144 -2.29 -17.23 11.58
CA GLU A 144 -1.00 -16.55 11.39
C GLU A 144 -0.89 -15.97 9.98
N ARG A 145 -1.26 -16.77 8.98
CA ARG A 145 -1.26 -16.36 7.57
C ARG A 145 -2.27 -15.24 7.28
N ALA A 146 -3.46 -15.28 7.87
CA ALA A 146 -4.43 -14.20 7.79
C ALA A 146 -3.93 -12.90 8.43
N PHE A 147 -3.22 -13.01 9.56
CA PHE A 147 -2.54 -11.88 10.20
C PHE A 147 -1.46 -11.28 9.28
N THR A 148 -0.57 -12.11 8.74
CA THR A 148 0.46 -11.67 7.79
C THR A 148 -0.17 -11.03 6.55
N MET A 149 -1.15 -11.68 5.90
CA MET A 149 -1.87 -11.10 4.76
C MET A 149 -2.46 -9.73 5.11
N THR A 150 -3.11 -9.60 6.27
CA THR A 150 -3.66 -8.31 6.72
C THR A 150 -2.59 -7.22 6.80
N ALA A 151 -1.40 -7.55 7.34
CA ALA A 151 -0.27 -6.63 7.38
C ALA A 151 0.23 -6.26 5.97
N GLU A 152 0.34 -7.23 5.05
CA GLU A 152 0.73 -6.98 3.64
C GLU A 152 -0.24 -6.00 2.97
N LEU A 153 -1.54 -6.23 3.13
CA LEU A 153 -2.57 -5.35 2.57
C LEU A 153 -2.53 -3.93 3.17
N MET A 154 -2.25 -3.81 4.47
CA MET A 154 -2.08 -2.50 5.12
C MET A 154 -0.82 -1.77 4.61
N LEU A 155 0.30 -2.48 4.43
CA LEU A 155 1.53 -1.91 3.90
C LEU A 155 1.35 -1.44 2.46
N MET A 156 0.66 -2.24 1.64
CA MET A 156 0.31 -1.88 0.27
C MET A 156 -0.58 -0.62 0.23
N GLN A 157 -1.64 -0.56 1.05
CA GLN A 157 -2.49 0.63 1.16
C GLN A 157 -1.69 1.87 1.57
N HIS A 158 -0.81 1.72 2.57
CA HIS A 158 0.08 2.79 3.02
C HIS A 158 0.97 3.29 1.87
N THR A 159 1.60 2.38 1.13
CA THR A 159 2.46 2.69 -0.02
C THR A 159 1.70 3.47 -1.10
N CYS A 160 0.49 3.02 -1.46
CA CYS A 160 -0.38 3.71 -2.41
C CYS A 160 -0.77 5.12 -1.94
N HIS A 161 -1.04 5.31 -0.65
CA HIS A 161 -1.32 6.63 -0.09
C HIS A 161 -0.06 7.52 -0.01
N TRP A 162 1.11 6.93 0.22
CA TRP A 162 2.38 7.65 0.17
C TRP A 162 2.62 8.16 -1.24
N PHE A 163 2.46 7.32 -2.26
CA PHE A 163 2.53 7.71 -3.67
C PHE A 163 1.62 8.89 -3.97
N CYS A 164 0.34 8.82 -3.61
CA CYS A 164 -0.64 9.87 -3.89
C CYS A 164 -0.42 11.17 -3.11
N LYS A 165 0.19 11.10 -1.91
CA LYS A 165 0.29 12.22 -0.97
C LYS A 165 1.69 12.35 -0.37
N SER A 166 1.91 11.74 0.80
CA SER A 166 3.18 11.73 1.51
C SER A 166 3.21 10.62 2.55
N ARG A 167 4.40 10.24 3.02
CA ARG A 167 4.56 9.23 4.07
C ARG A 167 3.74 9.58 5.32
N THR A 168 3.80 10.83 5.76
CA THR A 168 3.09 11.31 6.96
C THR A 168 1.58 11.15 6.81
N VAL A 169 1.01 11.55 5.67
CA VAL A 169 -0.43 11.41 5.42
C VAL A 169 -0.84 9.93 5.37
N ALA A 170 -0.02 9.09 4.74
CA ALA A 170 -0.25 7.65 4.70
C ALA A 170 -0.21 7.02 6.10
N SER A 171 0.77 7.37 6.93
CA SER A 171 0.90 6.86 8.31
C SER A 171 -0.25 7.33 9.21
N VAL A 172 -0.67 8.60 9.09
CA VAL A 172 -1.83 9.10 9.84
C VAL A 172 -3.11 8.38 9.42
N ARG A 173 -3.31 8.15 8.12
CA ARG A 173 -4.48 7.41 7.63
C ARG A 173 -4.48 5.96 8.10
N LEU A 174 -3.33 5.30 8.07
CA LEU A 174 -3.15 3.94 8.58
C LEU A 174 -3.55 3.85 10.06
N MET A 175 -3.01 4.75 10.89
CA MET A 175 -3.35 4.83 12.31
C MET A 175 -4.84 5.15 12.53
N ALA A 176 -5.40 6.10 11.78
CA ALA A 176 -6.79 6.51 11.94
C ALA A 176 -7.77 5.36 11.63
N ARG A 177 -7.51 4.62 10.55
CA ARG A 177 -8.39 3.57 10.03
C ARG A 177 -8.20 2.24 10.75
N HIS A 178 -6.96 1.82 10.94
CA HIS A 178 -6.61 0.46 11.37
C HIS A 178 -6.03 0.38 12.78
N LYS A 179 -5.79 1.53 13.43
CA LYS A 179 -5.16 1.61 14.77
C LYS A 179 -3.80 0.94 14.84
N SER A 180 -3.07 0.91 13.71
CA SER A 180 -1.74 0.35 13.60
C SER A 180 -0.76 1.41 13.11
N SER A 181 0.42 1.46 13.73
CA SER A 181 1.51 2.30 13.23
C SER A 181 2.16 1.67 12.00
N TYR A 182 2.87 2.49 11.23
CA TYR A 182 3.62 2.00 10.08
C TYR A 182 4.72 1.00 10.49
N GLU A 183 5.37 1.25 11.61
CA GLU A 183 6.42 0.40 12.18
C GLU A 183 5.85 -0.96 12.62
N GLN A 184 4.67 -0.98 13.25
CA GLN A 184 3.99 -2.22 13.63
C GLN A 184 3.61 -3.05 12.41
N VAL A 185 3.09 -2.41 11.36
CA VAL A 185 2.79 -3.10 10.09
C VAL A 185 4.05 -3.68 9.48
N LEU A 186 5.15 -2.91 9.41
CA LEU A 186 6.43 -3.42 8.90
C LEU A 186 6.99 -4.61 9.70
N GLN A 187 6.71 -4.69 11.00
CA GLN A 187 7.13 -5.83 11.82
C GLN A 187 6.20 -7.05 11.64
N SER A 188 5.04 -6.87 11.03
CA SER A 188 3.98 -7.88 10.91
C SER A 188 3.86 -8.49 9.51
N VAL A 189 4.50 -7.90 8.50
CA VAL A 189 4.61 -8.47 7.14
C VAL A 189 5.56 -9.66 7.11
N ALA A 190 5.56 -10.42 6.01
CA ALA A 190 6.48 -11.54 5.85
C ALA A 190 7.95 -11.07 5.86
N PRO A 191 8.90 -11.87 6.39
CA PRO A 191 10.31 -11.47 6.44
C PRO A 191 10.90 -11.12 5.07
N GLN A 192 10.50 -11.84 4.00
CA GLN A 192 10.98 -11.53 2.66
C GLN A 192 10.44 -10.17 2.17
N THR A 193 9.17 -9.87 2.44
CA THR A 193 8.56 -8.56 2.13
C THR A 193 9.31 -7.45 2.86
N LEU A 194 9.54 -7.58 4.17
CA LEU A 194 10.24 -6.56 4.96
C LEU A 194 11.62 -6.27 4.38
N TYR A 195 12.40 -7.30 4.08
CA TYR A 195 13.72 -7.16 3.48
C TYR A 195 13.67 -6.45 2.11
N ALA A 196 12.82 -6.93 1.21
CA ALA A 196 12.68 -6.37 -0.13
C ALA A 196 12.21 -4.91 -0.08
N TYR A 197 11.28 -4.60 0.81
CA TYR A 197 10.70 -3.27 0.96
C TYR A 197 11.70 -2.28 1.57
N LYS A 198 12.47 -2.70 2.58
CA LYS A 198 13.60 -1.91 3.11
C LYS A 198 14.66 -1.62 2.05
N LYS A 199 15.01 -2.63 1.25
CA LYS A 199 15.95 -2.49 0.12
C LYS A 199 15.43 -1.49 -0.91
N LEU A 200 14.15 -1.57 -1.27
CA LEU A 200 13.49 -0.62 -2.17
C LEU A 200 13.53 0.81 -1.63
N LEU A 201 13.26 0.99 -0.33
CA LEU A 201 13.34 2.30 0.32
C LEU A 201 14.78 2.79 0.57
N LYS A 202 15.78 1.95 0.31
CA LYS A 202 17.20 2.20 0.60
C LYS A 202 17.44 2.51 2.09
N THR A 203 16.69 1.85 2.96
CA THR A 203 16.79 1.98 4.42
C THR A 203 17.27 0.67 5.02
N ALA A 204 18.21 0.73 5.97
CA ALA A 204 18.71 -0.44 6.69
C ALA A 204 17.66 -1.03 7.66
#